data_AF-A0ABD0W7C0-F1
#
_entry.id   AF-A0ABD0W7C0-F1
#
_cell.length_a   1.000
_cell.length_b   1.000
_cell.length_c   1.000
_cell.angle_alpha   90.00
_cell.angle_beta   90.00
_cell.angle_gamma   90.00
#
_symmetry.space_group_name_H-M   'P 1'
#
loop_
_entity.id
_entity.type
_entity.pdbx_description
1 polymer ?
#
loop_
_entity_poly.entity_id
_entity_poly.type
_entity_poly.pdbx_seq_one_letter_code
_entity_poly.pdbx_strand_id
1 'polypeptide(L)'
;MDPPAPTLQKSLYLWSVVGVVLLVQVGGDLTGNVARNGTATQSSEYLDDDDDNNIRKASNAIDGNYQSCSSTKKEINPWWRVDLLKWYRVSSVSINVNSGEDGTFNMIDGAEIRIGNSLENNATNNPRCVFISRIPEGMTQTFPCYEMQGQYVSIHIPGENKILRLCEVEVYGILNDSLTGNCSSTTSLPHEYHFVDQNKTWTEAQSYCRQKYTDLATIDNTEDMNRLMETGNSGFKTAWGGLKKNKTQGKWQWSDQSSCSFRNWYVGQPDNQNENQECVEIQNETSFWDDMNCEEKIPFFCHHDHLILIDENKTWWEARSYCRQNHKDLVSVTSEKVQRWVEAKAKRASTPHVWLGLRYTCTLNIWFWVSGDPTCYHNWAPGNGTFAEECGGTRVGRTGAVQRGLHQWVSLPDTEQLNFICSV
;
A
#
# COMPACT_ATOMS: atom_id res chain seq x y z
N MET A 1 53.65 -24.37 46.90
CA MET A 1 53.17 -23.05 46.49
C MET A 1 53.72 -22.83 45.11
N ASP A 2 52.97 -23.20 44.08
CA ASP A 2 53.30 -22.77 42.73
C ASP A 2 52.66 -21.41 42.48
N PRO A 3 53.34 -20.56 41.72
CA PRO A 3 52.67 -20.08 40.53
C PRO A 3 53.55 -20.12 39.26
N PRO A 4 52.90 -20.07 38.09
CA PRO A 4 53.44 -20.51 36.82
C PRO A 4 53.93 -19.36 35.93
N ALA A 5 54.58 -19.75 34.83
CA ALA A 5 55.21 -18.93 33.81
C ALA A 5 54.28 -17.98 33.05
N PRO A 6 54.83 -16.91 32.45
CA PRO A 6 54.30 -16.31 31.22
C PRO A 6 55.21 -16.61 30.02
N THR A 7 54.60 -17.31 29.05
CA THR A 7 54.64 -17.12 27.60
C THR A 7 55.78 -16.27 26.99
N LEU A 8 56.56 -16.93 26.11
CA LEU A 8 57.54 -16.29 25.24
C LEU A 8 56.85 -15.66 24.02
N GLN A 9 56.95 -14.34 23.95
CA GLN A 9 56.66 -13.50 22.80
C GLN A 9 57.93 -13.32 21.95
N LYS A 10 57.81 -13.45 20.62
CA LYS A 10 58.63 -12.90 19.51
C LYS A 10 58.20 -13.66 18.24
N SER A 11 57.99 -13.09 17.05
CA SER A 11 58.33 -11.80 16.47
C SER A 11 57.44 -11.57 15.24
N LEU A 12 57.12 -10.30 14.96
CA LEU A 12 56.47 -9.80 13.74
C LEU A 12 57.31 -9.99 12.47
N TYR A 13 56.60 -9.91 11.32
CA TYR A 13 56.88 -9.20 10.04
C TYR A 13 56.59 -10.10 8.80
N LEU A 14 55.92 -9.75 7.69
CA LEU A 14 55.37 -8.52 7.07
C LEU A 14 54.34 -8.90 5.94
N TRP A 15 53.23 -8.13 5.86
CA TRP A 15 52.49 -7.60 4.69
C TRP A 15 51.71 -8.52 3.72
N SER A 16 50.38 -8.43 3.81
CA SER A 16 49.53 -8.03 2.67
C SER A 16 48.17 -7.53 3.18
N VAL A 17 47.85 -6.29 2.81
CA VAL A 17 46.61 -5.59 3.14
C VAL A 17 45.45 -6.24 2.39
N VAL A 18 44.58 -6.96 3.11
CA VAL A 18 43.19 -7.19 2.71
C VAL A 18 42.36 -6.71 3.89
N GLY A 19 41.58 -5.65 3.65
CA GLY A 19 40.71 -5.07 4.66
C GLY A 19 39.76 -6.12 5.21
N VAL A 20 39.91 -6.40 6.51
CA VAL A 20 38.95 -7.13 7.31
C VAL A 20 37.69 -6.27 7.38
N VAL A 21 36.68 -6.61 6.59
CA VAL A 21 35.32 -6.20 6.90
C VAL A 21 34.96 -6.95 8.18
N LEU A 22 34.88 -6.21 9.28
CA LEU A 22 34.21 -6.65 10.50
C LEU A 22 32.81 -7.12 10.10
N LEU A 23 32.59 -8.43 10.12
CA LEU A 23 31.24 -8.99 10.22
C LEU A 23 30.70 -8.57 11.58
N VAL A 24 30.07 -7.40 11.63
CA VAL A 24 29.04 -7.13 12.63
C VAL A 24 27.92 -8.08 12.29
N GLN A 25 27.76 -9.10 13.13
CA GLN A 25 26.64 -10.01 13.11
C GLN A 25 25.40 -9.21 13.56
N VAL A 26 24.81 -8.47 12.64
CA VAL A 26 23.46 -7.94 12.81
C VAL A 26 22.53 -9.13 12.59
N GLY A 27 22.06 -9.70 13.70
CA GLY A 27 20.98 -10.68 13.68
C GLY A 27 19.74 -10.03 13.06
N GLY A 28 19.45 -10.41 11.82
CA GLY A 28 18.15 -10.27 11.17
C GLY A 28 17.81 -11.62 10.55
N ASP A 29 16.85 -12.33 11.16
CA ASP A 29 16.36 -13.64 10.73
C ASP A 29 15.96 -13.64 9.25
N LEU A 30 16.68 -14.39 8.41
CA LEU A 30 16.34 -14.56 7.00
C LEU A 30 16.71 -15.94 6.45
N THR A 31 15.95 -16.98 6.79
CA THR A 31 15.81 -18.23 5.99
C THR A 31 14.54 -19.05 6.37
N GLY A 32 13.42 -18.44 6.74
CA GLY A 32 12.18 -19.16 7.11
C GLY A 32 11.16 -19.21 5.98
N ASN A 33 10.39 -20.30 5.85
CA ASN A 33 9.19 -20.34 5.01
C ASN A 33 8.13 -19.39 5.60
N VAL A 34 7.91 -18.25 4.94
CA VAL A 34 7.00 -17.21 5.44
C VAL A 34 5.52 -17.55 5.21
N ALA A 35 5.22 -18.51 4.33
CA ALA A 35 3.86 -18.94 4.04
C ALA A 35 3.19 -19.64 5.23
N ARG A 36 3.96 -20.27 6.14
CA ARG A 36 3.43 -20.96 7.32
C ARG A 36 2.65 -20.07 8.28
N ASN A 37 2.97 -18.77 8.30
CA ASN A 37 2.27 -17.78 9.12
C ASN A 37 1.09 -17.16 8.39
N GLY A 38 0.88 -17.51 7.12
CA GLY A 38 -0.14 -16.93 6.25
C GLY A 38 -1.50 -17.62 6.36
N THR A 39 -2.46 -17.10 5.61
CA THR A 39 -3.79 -17.70 5.46
C THR A 39 -3.99 -18.15 4.02
N ALA A 40 -4.15 -19.47 3.82
CA ALA A 40 -4.36 -20.06 2.51
C ALA A 40 -5.84 -20.19 2.15
N THR A 41 -6.18 -19.95 0.88
CA THR A 41 -7.52 -20.06 0.29
C THR A 41 -7.42 -20.67 -1.10
N GLN A 42 -8.48 -21.32 -1.58
CA GLN A 42 -8.52 -21.91 -2.93
C GLN A 42 -9.91 -21.79 -3.55
N SER A 43 -10.00 -21.96 -4.87
CA SER A 43 -11.23 -21.82 -5.66
C SER A 43 -12.36 -22.76 -5.24
N SER A 44 -12.01 -24.00 -4.90
CA SER A 44 -12.94 -25.03 -4.46
C SER A 44 -12.19 -26.07 -3.62
N GLU A 45 -12.90 -26.81 -2.76
CA GLU A 45 -12.30 -27.88 -1.96
C GLU A 45 -12.79 -29.24 -2.46
N TYR A 46 -11.85 -30.13 -2.80
CA TYR A 46 -12.17 -31.51 -3.13
C TYR A 46 -12.59 -32.28 -1.87
N LEU A 47 -13.70 -32.99 -1.99
CA LEU A 47 -14.28 -33.88 -0.97
C LEU A 47 -14.11 -35.30 -1.51
N ASP A 48 -13.50 -36.20 -0.73
CA ASP A 48 -13.54 -37.62 -1.06
C ASP A 48 -14.95 -38.16 -0.74
N ASP A 49 -15.60 -38.78 -1.73
CA ASP A 49 -17.02 -39.18 -1.66
C ASP A 49 -17.31 -40.25 -0.57
N ASP A 50 -16.28 -40.81 0.07
CA ASP A 50 -16.37 -41.89 1.08
C ASP A 50 -16.15 -41.44 2.54
N ASP A 51 -15.71 -40.19 2.81
CA ASP A 51 -15.53 -39.67 4.18
C ASP A 51 -15.63 -38.14 4.21
N ASP A 52 -16.74 -37.60 4.75
CA ASP A 52 -16.97 -36.16 4.93
C ASP A 52 -15.88 -35.47 5.80
N ASN A 53 -15.03 -36.25 6.50
CA ASN A 53 -13.92 -35.71 7.28
C ASN A 53 -12.61 -35.51 6.48
N ASN A 54 -12.52 -35.95 5.22
CA ASN A 54 -11.29 -35.90 4.43
C ASN A 54 -11.26 -34.75 3.40
N ILE A 55 -11.53 -33.52 3.86
CA ILE A 55 -11.53 -32.32 3.01
C ILE A 55 -10.09 -31.87 2.72
N ARG A 56 -9.73 -31.73 1.43
CA ARG A 56 -8.40 -31.26 1.00
C ARG A 56 -8.30 -29.73 0.99
N LYS A 57 -8.24 -29.14 2.19
CA LYS A 57 -8.23 -27.69 2.44
C LYS A 57 -7.01 -26.98 1.86
N ALA A 58 -7.16 -25.69 1.58
CA ALA A 58 -6.06 -24.84 1.11
C ALA A 58 -4.88 -24.76 2.09
N SER A 59 -5.16 -24.75 3.40
CA SER A 59 -4.15 -24.67 4.47
C SER A 59 -3.18 -25.84 4.50
N ASN A 60 -3.58 -26.99 3.95
CA ASN A 60 -2.73 -28.18 3.91
C ASN A 60 -1.42 -27.91 3.15
N ALA A 61 -1.44 -27.04 2.14
CA ALA A 61 -0.25 -26.72 1.37
C ALA A 61 0.76 -25.80 2.09
N ILE A 62 0.47 -25.31 3.30
CA ILE A 62 1.38 -24.43 4.08
C ILE A 62 1.56 -24.91 5.52
N ASP A 63 1.09 -26.11 5.84
CA ASP A 63 1.09 -26.63 7.21
C ASP A 63 2.45 -27.25 7.62
N GLY A 64 3.36 -27.44 6.66
CA GLY A 64 4.68 -28.03 6.86
C GLY A 64 4.70 -29.56 6.80
N ASN A 65 3.58 -30.20 6.44
CA ASN A 65 3.45 -31.63 6.26
C ASN A 65 3.26 -31.97 4.78
N TYR A 66 4.34 -32.45 4.17
CA TYR A 66 4.42 -32.82 2.75
C TYR A 66 3.47 -33.95 2.32
N GLN A 67 2.78 -34.60 3.27
CA GLN A 67 1.78 -35.64 3.00
C GLN A 67 0.35 -35.08 2.95
N SER A 68 0.09 -33.89 3.51
CA SER A 68 -1.22 -33.23 3.44
C SER A 68 -1.28 -32.28 2.26
N CYS A 69 -1.99 -32.67 1.21
CA CYS A 69 -2.13 -31.82 0.03
C CYS A 69 -3.45 -31.06 0.01
N SER A 70 -3.42 -29.80 -0.40
CA SER A 70 -4.59 -29.08 -0.87
C SER A 70 -5.00 -29.62 -2.24
N SER A 71 -6.30 -29.59 -2.55
CA SER A 71 -6.80 -30.01 -3.86
C SER A 71 -8.11 -29.32 -4.18
N THR A 72 -8.18 -28.73 -5.38
CA THR A 72 -9.43 -28.21 -5.92
C THR A 72 -10.30 -29.33 -6.50
N LYS A 73 -11.58 -29.06 -6.70
CA LYS A 73 -12.42 -29.86 -7.61
C LYS A 73 -11.94 -29.68 -9.04
N LYS A 74 -12.43 -30.55 -9.93
CA LYS A 74 -12.23 -30.40 -11.37
C LYS A 74 -13.06 -29.22 -11.88
N GLU A 75 -12.39 -28.16 -12.32
CA GLU A 75 -13.03 -26.90 -12.69
C GLU A 75 -12.26 -26.13 -13.78
N ILE A 76 -12.74 -24.93 -14.10
CA ILE A 76 -12.11 -24.02 -15.06
C ILE A 76 -11.24 -23.04 -14.27
N ASN A 77 -9.97 -22.89 -14.66
CA ASN A 77 -9.01 -21.98 -14.04
C ASN A 77 -8.91 -22.12 -12.49
N PRO A 78 -8.69 -23.33 -11.94
CA PRO A 78 -8.52 -23.50 -10.50
C PRO A 78 -7.35 -22.68 -9.97
N TRP A 79 -7.51 -22.14 -8.76
CA TRP A 79 -6.50 -21.31 -8.11
C TRP A 79 -6.35 -21.64 -6.64
N TRP A 80 -5.15 -21.42 -6.14
CA TRP A 80 -4.77 -21.45 -4.74
C TRP A 80 -3.97 -20.19 -4.42
N ARG A 81 -4.14 -19.64 -3.22
CA ARG A 81 -3.44 -18.44 -2.79
C ARG A 81 -3.14 -18.47 -1.30
N VAL A 82 -1.98 -17.98 -0.92
CA VAL A 82 -1.65 -17.60 0.46
C VAL A 82 -1.58 -16.09 0.61
N ASP A 83 -2.26 -15.57 1.63
CA ASP A 83 -2.05 -14.23 2.19
C ASP A 83 -0.94 -14.32 3.23
N LEU A 84 0.21 -13.69 2.96
CA LEU A 84 1.37 -13.70 3.85
C LEU A 84 1.20 -12.78 5.07
N LEU A 85 0.07 -12.06 5.18
CA LEU A 85 -0.30 -11.08 6.21
C LEU A 85 0.60 -9.83 6.28
N LYS A 86 1.77 -9.89 5.65
CA LYS A 86 2.77 -8.83 5.55
C LYS A 86 3.34 -8.81 4.14
N TRP A 87 4.08 -7.75 3.84
CA TRP A 87 4.67 -7.51 2.54
C TRP A 87 6.09 -8.07 2.52
N TYR A 88 6.37 -8.92 1.55
CA TYR A 88 7.68 -9.55 1.39
C TYR A 88 8.28 -9.23 0.03
N ARG A 89 9.61 -9.12 0.00
CA ARG A 89 10.40 -9.28 -1.23
C ARG A 89 10.66 -10.77 -1.39
N VAL A 90 9.86 -11.40 -2.24
CA VAL A 90 9.91 -12.85 -2.43
C VAL A 90 11.09 -13.20 -3.33
N SER A 91 12.11 -13.77 -2.71
CA SER A 91 13.31 -14.26 -3.39
C SER A 91 13.01 -15.52 -4.21
N SER A 92 12.22 -16.45 -3.67
CA SER A 92 11.86 -17.70 -4.33
C SER A 92 10.59 -18.32 -3.74
N VAL A 93 9.97 -19.19 -4.54
CA VAL A 93 8.85 -20.04 -4.12
C VAL A 93 9.21 -21.50 -4.42
N SER A 94 9.15 -22.35 -3.41
CA SER A 94 9.28 -23.81 -3.56
C SER A 94 7.91 -24.46 -3.55
N ILE A 95 7.70 -25.41 -4.45
CA ILE A 95 6.47 -26.19 -4.53
C ILE A 95 6.83 -27.68 -4.50
N ASN A 96 6.16 -28.41 -3.61
CA ASN A 96 6.13 -29.86 -3.62
C ASN A 96 4.75 -30.34 -4.09
N VAL A 97 4.75 -31.30 -5.02
CA VAL A 97 3.56 -32.02 -5.46
C VAL A 97 3.81 -33.52 -5.28
N ASN A 98 2.83 -34.23 -4.73
CA ASN A 98 2.86 -35.68 -4.60
C ASN A 98 1.84 -36.30 -5.58
N SER A 99 2.20 -37.44 -6.18
CA SER A 99 1.29 -38.22 -7.01
C SER A 99 0.18 -38.79 -6.13
N GLY A 100 -1.08 -38.65 -6.55
CA GLY A 100 -2.16 -39.44 -5.95
C GLY A 100 -1.90 -40.93 -6.14
N GLU A 101 -2.46 -41.77 -5.27
CA GLU A 101 -2.29 -43.23 -5.26
C GLU A 101 -2.65 -43.93 -6.59
N ASP A 102 -3.35 -43.24 -7.49
CA ASP A 102 -3.89 -43.77 -8.75
C ASP A 102 -3.10 -43.42 -10.03
N GLY A 103 -1.88 -42.87 -9.92
CA GLY A 103 -1.02 -42.64 -11.10
C GLY A 103 -1.57 -41.63 -12.12
N THR A 104 -2.44 -40.71 -11.68
CA THR A 104 -2.98 -39.65 -12.54
C THR A 104 -1.97 -38.50 -12.67
N PHE A 105 -1.62 -38.21 -13.93
CA PHE A 105 -0.52 -37.35 -14.38
C PHE A 105 -0.52 -35.93 -13.81
N ASN A 106 0.69 -35.46 -13.43
CA ASN A 106 1.14 -34.07 -13.23
C ASN A 106 0.08 -32.98 -13.33
N MET A 107 -0.67 -32.79 -12.24
CA MET A 107 -1.79 -31.84 -12.16
C MET A 107 -1.36 -30.36 -12.04
N ILE A 108 -0.07 -30.05 -12.16
CA ILE A 108 0.46 -28.67 -12.07
C ILE A 108 1.08 -28.17 -13.38
N ASP A 109 1.13 -29.00 -14.42
CA ASP A 109 1.71 -28.62 -15.70
C ASP A 109 0.89 -27.49 -16.34
N GLY A 110 1.57 -26.38 -16.67
CA GLY A 110 0.95 -25.16 -17.18
C GLY A 110 0.47 -24.19 -16.09
N ALA A 111 0.78 -24.45 -14.81
CA ALA A 111 0.48 -23.53 -13.72
C ALA A 111 1.34 -22.25 -13.78
N GLU A 112 0.82 -21.17 -13.20
CA GLU A 112 1.52 -19.90 -13.08
C GLU A 112 1.60 -19.47 -11.62
N ILE A 113 2.81 -19.15 -11.15
CA ILE A 113 3.00 -18.47 -9.86
C ILE A 113 2.95 -16.97 -10.12
N ARG A 114 2.11 -16.27 -9.35
CA ARG A 114 1.95 -14.82 -9.42
C ARG A 114 2.08 -14.21 -8.04
N ILE A 115 2.81 -13.10 -7.98
CA ILE A 115 3.17 -12.44 -6.73
C ILE A 115 2.81 -10.98 -6.85
N GLY A 116 2.09 -10.46 -5.85
CA GLY A 116 1.71 -9.05 -5.82
C GLY A 116 0.79 -8.74 -4.66
N ASN A 117 0.11 -7.60 -4.77
CA ASN A 117 -0.64 -7.00 -3.67
C ASN A 117 -2.12 -6.80 -3.99
N SER A 118 -2.51 -7.04 -5.24
CA SER A 118 -3.91 -6.97 -5.64
C SER A 118 -4.63 -8.26 -5.27
N LEU A 119 -5.81 -8.13 -4.68
CA LEU A 119 -6.74 -9.24 -4.47
C LEU A 119 -7.65 -9.48 -5.68
N GLU A 120 -7.59 -8.62 -6.70
CA GLU A 120 -8.42 -8.74 -7.90
C GLU A 120 -8.27 -10.11 -8.54
N ASN A 121 -9.40 -10.69 -8.94
CA ASN A 121 -9.48 -12.05 -9.49
C ASN A 121 -8.73 -13.08 -8.63
N ASN A 122 -8.91 -13.00 -7.30
CA ASN A 122 -8.22 -13.86 -6.33
C ASN A 122 -6.69 -13.82 -6.43
N ALA A 123 -6.13 -12.64 -6.70
CA ALA A 123 -4.71 -12.39 -6.88
C ALA A 123 -4.07 -13.00 -8.14
N THR A 124 -4.84 -13.65 -9.01
CA THR A 124 -4.33 -14.25 -10.26
C THR A 124 -4.04 -13.23 -11.37
N ASN A 125 -4.39 -11.96 -11.17
CA ASN A 125 -4.00 -10.87 -12.07
C ASN A 125 -2.63 -10.26 -11.75
N ASN A 126 -2.03 -10.60 -10.60
CA ASN A 126 -0.72 -10.07 -10.21
C ASN A 126 0.38 -10.46 -11.22
N PRO A 127 1.51 -9.73 -11.26
CA PRO A 127 2.64 -10.07 -12.11
C PRO A 127 3.07 -11.53 -11.97
N ARG A 128 3.36 -12.16 -13.12
CA ARG A 128 3.80 -13.55 -13.18
C ARG A 128 5.25 -13.66 -12.73
N CYS A 129 5.50 -14.43 -11.67
CA CYS A 129 6.84 -14.83 -11.28
C CYS A 129 7.36 -15.89 -12.25
N VAL A 130 6.63 -17.00 -12.40
CA VAL A 130 7.08 -18.12 -13.23
C VAL A 130 5.91 -18.82 -13.90
N PHE A 131 6.18 -19.37 -15.08
CA PHE A 131 5.35 -20.35 -15.76
C PHE A 131 5.93 -21.75 -15.53
N ILE A 132 5.14 -22.65 -14.94
CA ILE A 132 5.57 -24.00 -14.57
C ILE A 132 5.34 -24.91 -15.77
N SER A 133 6.42 -25.25 -16.47
CA SER A 133 6.36 -26.20 -17.58
C SER A 133 6.16 -27.63 -17.11
N ARG A 134 6.84 -28.04 -16.04
CA ARG A 134 6.75 -29.37 -15.42
C ARG A 134 7.44 -29.39 -14.04
N ILE A 135 6.87 -30.12 -13.08
CA ILE A 135 7.57 -30.50 -11.84
C ILE A 135 7.65 -32.04 -11.80
N PRO A 136 8.85 -32.65 -11.67
CA PRO A 136 8.98 -34.08 -11.49
C PRO A 136 8.31 -34.57 -10.19
N GLU A 137 7.67 -35.74 -10.24
CA GLU A 137 6.93 -36.31 -9.13
C GLU A 137 7.79 -36.52 -7.88
N GLY A 138 7.23 -36.20 -6.70
CA GLY A 138 7.89 -36.38 -5.41
C GLY A 138 9.07 -35.45 -5.16
N MET A 139 9.36 -34.52 -6.07
CA MET A 139 10.41 -33.53 -5.90
C MET A 139 9.84 -32.15 -5.56
N THR A 140 10.49 -31.48 -4.62
CA THR A 140 10.29 -30.06 -4.37
C THR A 140 11.06 -29.27 -5.41
N GLN A 141 10.36 -28.45 -6.20
CA GLN A 141 10.99 -27.54 -7.16
C GLN A 141 10.94 -26.11 -6.64
N THR A 142 12.11 -25.48 -6.56
CA THR A 142 12.24 -24.07 -6.22
C THR A 142 12.31 -23.22 -7.48
N PHE A 143 11.55 -22.13 -7.50
CA PHE A 143 11.51 -21.16 -8.58
C PHE A 143 12.00 -19.80 -8.07
N PRO A 144 13.04 -19.19 -8.68
CA PRO A 144 13.48 -17.86 -8.31
C PRO A 144 12.45 -16.82 -8.76
N CYS A 145 12.03 -15.94 -7.84
CA CYS A 145 11.12 -14.83 -8.12
C CYS A 145 11.80 -13.46 -8.02
N TYR A 146 13.13 -13.43 -7.93
CA TYR A 146 13.95 -12.21 -8.10
C TYR A 146 13.48 -10.99 -7.29
N GLU A 147 13.17 -11.21 -6.00
CA GLU A 147 12.74 -10.15 -5.07
C GLU A 147 11.40 -9.49 -5.44
N MET A 148 10.52 -10.20 -6.17
CA MET A 148 9.16 -9.74 -6.46
C MET A 148 8.41 -9.39 -5.18
N GLN A 149 7.79 -8.22 -5.17
CA GLN A 149 7.13 -7.69 -3.98
C GLN A 149 5.66 -8.10 -3.95
N GLY A 150 5.24 -8.74 -2.87
CA GLY A 150 3.86 -9.19 -2.71
C GLY A 150 3.49 -9.56 -1.28
N GLN A 151 2.27 -9.22 -0.88
CA GLN A 151 1.56 -9.84 0.24
C GLN A 151 0.91 -11.16 -0.19
N TYR A 152 0.50 -11.28 -1.46
CA TYR A 152 -0.17 -12.46 -1.99
C TYR A 152 0.74 -13.24 -2.92
N VAL A 153 0.82 -14.54 -2.68
CA VAL A 153 1.37 -15.52 -3.63
C VAL A 153 0.21 -16.40 -4.09
N SER A 154 -0.04 -16.41 -5.39
CA SER A 154 -1.10 -17.23 -6.00
C SER A 154 -0.52 -18.18 -7.03
N ILE A 155 -1.10 -19.37 -7.10
CA ILE A 155 -0.79 -20.41 -8.06
C ILE A 155 -2.12 -20.74 -8.74
N HIS A 156 -2.18 -20.65 -10.07
CA HIS A 156 -3.39 -21.00 -10.81
C HIS A 156 -3.06 -21.69 -12.12
N ILE A 157 -3.98 -22.50 -12.61
CA ILE A 157 -3.81 -23.28 -13.85
C ILE A 157 -4.85 -22.85 -14.87
N PRO A 158 -4.48 -22.08 -15.90
CA PRO A 158 -5.41 -21.73 -16.96
C PRO A 158 -5.92 -22.96 -17.73
N GLY A 159 -7.19 -22.94 -18.10
CA GLY A 159 -7.84 -23.94 -18.94
C GLY A 159 -9.03 -24.62 -18.28
N GLU A 160 -9.70 -25.45 -19.07
CA GLU A 160 -10.86 -26.24 -18.63
C GLU A 160 -10.42 -27.59 -18.08
N ASN A 161 -11.28 -28.18 -17.23
CA ASN A 161 -11.10 -29.54 -16.73
C ASN A 161 -9.79 -29.74 -15.95
N LYS A 162 -9.35 -28.71 -15.21
CA LYS A 162 -8.11 -28.71 -14.43
C LYS A 162 -8.39 -29.02 -12.95
N ILE A 163 -7.40 -29.58 -12.29
CA ILE A 163 -7.36 -29.81 -10.83
C ILE A 163 -6.02 -29.24 -10.37
N LEU A 164 -6.01 -28.37 -9.35
CA LEU A 164 -4.78 -27.87 -8.75
C LEU A 164 -4.54 -28.59 -7.42
N ARG A 165 -3.43 -29.32 -7.33
CA ARG A 165 -3.01 -30.06 -6.13
C ARG A 165 -1.63 -29.61 -5.69
N LEU A 166 -1.49 -29.21 -4.43
CA LEU A 166 -0.25 -28.69 -3.84
C LEU A 166 -0.05 -29.35 -2.48
N CYS A 167 1.13 -29.92 -2.22
CA CYS A 167 1.41 -30.65 -0.98
C CYS A 167 2.27 -29.85 -0.01
N GLU A 168 3.16 -28.99 -0.51
CA GLU A 168 3.80 -27.96 0.29
C GLU A 168 4.14 -26.78 -0.63
N VAL A 169 3.91 -25.57 -0.16
CA VAL A 169 4.29 -24.31 -0.78
C VAL A 169 5.11 -23.52 0.23
N GLU A 170 6.39 -23.35 -0.08
CA GLU A 170 7.30 -22.58 0.73
C GLU A 170 7.61 -21.26 0.04
N VAL A 171 7.41 -20.16 0.75
CA VAL A 171 7.73 -18.83 0.24
C VAL A 171 8.93 -18.32 1.01
N TYR A 172 10.00 -17.96 0.30
CA TYR A 172 11.20 -17.39 0.88
C TYR A 172 11.32 -15.94 0.46
N GLY A 173 11.40 -15.05 1.43
CA GLY A 173 11.53 -13.64 1.15
C GLY A 173 11.90 -12.84 2.38
N ILE A 174 12.34 -11.63 2.11
CA ILE A 174 12.71 -10.67 3.14
C ILE A 174 11.46 -9.87 3.50
N LEU A 175 11.13 -9.80 4.80
CA LEU A 175 10.14 -8.85 5.30
C LEU A 175 10.56 -7.46 4.85
N ASN A 176 9.68 -6.76 4.12
CA ASN A 176 10.00 -5.42 3.64
C ASN A 176 10.23 -4.43 4.81
N ASP A 177 9.76 -4.78 6.02
CA ASP A 177 10.00 -4.06 7.29
C ASP A 177 11.46 -4.11 7.78
N SER A 178 12.28 -5.08 7.33
CA SER A 178 13.66 -5.25 7.85
C SER A 178 14.68 -4.28 7.23
N LEU A 179 14.32 -3.51 6.20
CA LEU A 179 15.18 -2.51 5.56
C LEU A 179 14.54 -1.12 5.38
N THR A 180 13.31 -0.91 5.86
CA THR A 180 12.67 0.40 5.89
C THR A 180 11.89 0.53 7.20
N GLY A 181 12.13 1.61 7.95
CA GLY A 181 11.48 1.84 9.25
C GLY A 181 9.97 1.60 9.19
N ASN A 182 9.47 0.84 10.17
CA ASN A 182 8.07 0.50 10.44
C ASN A 182 7.05 1.14 9.48
N CYS A 183 6.55 0.37 8.52
CA CYS A 183 5.26 0.68 7.89
C CYS A 183 4.15 0.22 8.86
N SER A 184 3.98 0.89 10.01
CA SER A 184 2.71 0.82 10.74
C SER A 184 1.67 1.59 9.94
N SER A 185 0.49 1.00 9.77
CA SER A 185 -0.65 1.49 8.98
C SER A 185 -1.29 2.79 9.50
N THR A 186 -0.50 3.76 9.95
CA THR A 186 -0.93 5.02 10.56
C THR A 186 -0.12 6.22 10.07
N THR A 187 0.19 6.27 8.77
CA THR A 187 0.71 7.49 8.13
C THR A 187 -0.23 8.00 7.03
N SER A 188 -1.53 8.07 7.32
CA SER A 188 -2.32 9.15 6.73
C SER A 188 -1.79 10.45 7.35
N LEU A 189 -1.31 11.41 6.56
CA LEU A 189 -1.06 12.75 7.08
C LEU A 189 -2.34 13.20 7.81
N PRO A 190 -2.28 13.52 9.11
CA PRO A 190 -3.47 13.87 9.87
C PRO A 190 -4.10 15.11 9.25
N HIS A 191 -5.41 15.14 9.06
CA HIS A 191 -6.07 16.38 8.63
C HIS A 191 -5.75 17.49 9.62
N GLU A 192 -5.29 18.63 9.11
CA GLU A 192 -5.18 19.85 9.89
C GLU A 192 -6.50 20.61 9.78
N TYR A 193 -7.15 20.82 10.92
CA TYR A 193 -8.42 21.52 10.98
C TYR A 193 -8.21 22.96 11.43
N HIS A 194 -9.12 23.83 10.99
CA HIS A 194 -9.18 25.21 11.43
C HIS A 194 -10.62 25.57 11.76
N PHE A 195 -10.87 25.96 13.01
CA PHE A 195 -12.17 26.47 13.43
C PHE A 195 -12.35 27.92 12.97
N VAL A 196 -13.48 28.22 12.33
CA VAL A 196 -13.82 29.56 11.88
C VAL A 196 -15.05 30.03 12.64
N ASP A 197 -14.85 30.97 13.57
CA ASP A 197 -15.91 31.58 14.37
C ASP A 197 -16.67 32.66 13.58
N GLN A 198 -17.33 32.26 12.50
CA GLN A 198 -18.21 33.11 11.71
C GLN A 198 -19.48 32.35 11.36
N ASN A 199 -20.63 32.97 11.59
CA ASN A 199 -21.92 32.36 11.26
C ASN A 199 -22.20 32.47 9.76
N LYS A 200 -22.22 31.32 9.08
CA LYS A 200 -22.46 31.21 7.62
C LYS A 200 -23.36 30.02 7.32
N THR A 201 -24.11 30.10 6.21
CA THR A 201 -24.79 28.91 5.68
C THR A 201 -23.77 27.87 5.23
N TRP A 202 -24.16 26.60 5.09
CA TRP A 202 -23.23 25.55 4.70
C TRP A 202 -22.52 25.87 3.37
N THR A 203 -23.25 26.42 2.39
CA THR A 203 -22.71 26.79 1.07
C THR A 203 -21.76 27.99 1.15
N GLU A 204 -22.08 28.98 2.00
CA GLU A 204 -21.20 30.13 2.26
C GLU A 204 -19.92 29.70 2.99
N ALA A 205 -20.03 28.80 3.97
CA ALA A 205 -18.93 28.23 4.72
C ALA A 205 -17.98 27.43 3.80
N GLN A 206 -18.54 26.59 2.93
CA GLN A 206 -17.78 25.87 1.89
C GLN A 206 -16.99 26.82 1.00
N SER A 207 -17.65 27.86 0.51
CA SER A 207 -17.02 28.85 -0.36
C SER A 207 -15.87 29.57 0.35
N TYR A 208 -16.05 29.90 1.64
CA TYR A 208 -15.00 30.47 2.48
C TYR A 208 -13.82 29.51 2.64
N CYS A 209 -14.07 28.26 3.01
CA CYS A 209 -13.01 27.26 3.19
C CYS A 209 -12.25 27.02 1.89
N ARG A 210 -12.92 26.97 0.73
CA ARG A 210 -12.25 26.82 -0.58
C ARG A 210 -11.44 28.04 -1.02
N GLN A 211 -11.77 29.22 -0.49
CA GLN A 211 -11.04 30.46 -0.80
C GLN A 211 -9.81 30.64 0.10
N LYS A 212 -9.88 30.20 1.36
CA LYS A 212 -8.86 30.47 2.39
C LYS A 212 -8.06 29.24 2.82
N TYR A 213 -8.64 28.06 2.67
CA TYR A 213 -8.12 26.75 3.08
C TYR A 213 -8.33 25.77 1.91
N THR A 214 -8.55 24.48 2.18
CA THR A 214 -8.89 23.51 1.13
C THR A 214 -10.39 23.37 0.92
N ASP A 215 -11.12 22.92 1.93
CA ASP A 215 -12.58 22.76 1.90
C ASP A 215 -13.13 22.69 3.34
N LEU A 216 -14.46 22.53 3.50
CA LEU A 216 -15.08 22.18 4.77
C LEU A 216 -14.57 20.83 5.28
N ALA A 217 -14.44 20.70 6.60
CA ALA A 217 -13.80 19.56 7.26
C ALA A 217 -14.34 18.19 6.80
N THR A 218 -13.43 17.35 6.33
CA THR A 218 -13.63 15.92 6.08
C THR A 218 -13.13 15.11 7.27
N ILE A 219 -13.90 14.12 7.74
CA ILE A 219 -13.58 13.32 8.93
C ILE A 219 -13.60 11.84 8.54
N ASP A 220 -12.42 11.20 8.53
CA ASP A 220 -12.27 9.83 8.02
C ASP A 220 -12.15 8.77 9.11
N ASN A 221 -11.90 9.15 10.36
CA ASN A 221 -11.74 8.24 11.50
C ASN A 221 -11.91 8.95 12.84
N THR A 222 -11.81 8.18 13.91
CA THR A 222 -11.90 8.68 15.29
C THR A 222 -10.77 9.66 15.61
N GLU A 223 -9.57 9.47 15.08
CA GLU A 223 -8.45 10.39 15.33
C GLU A 223 -8.66 11.76 14.67
N ASP A 224 -9.25 11.81 13.48
CA ASP A 224 -9.71 13.04 12.81
C ASP A 224 -10.75 13.76 13.66
N MET A 225 -11.73 13.01 14.19
CA MET A 225 -12.75 13.57 15.07
C MET A 225 -12.11 14.20 16.32
N ASN A 226 -11.18 13.48 16.97
CA ASN A 226 -10.49 13.99 18.17
C ASN A 226 -9.70 15.29 17.86
N ARG A 227 -8.94 15.34 16.76
CA ARG A 227 -8.20 16.54 16.34
C ARG A 227 -9.12 17.73 16.04
N LEU A 228 -10.25 17.48 15.37
CA LEU A 228 -11.23 18.51 15.07
C LEU A 228 -11.80 19.10 16.36
N MET A 229 -12.15 18.26 17.33
CA MET A 229 -12.65 18.68 18.64
C MET A 229 -11.60 19.46 19.44
N GLU A 230 -10.33 19.03 19.41
CA GLU A 230 -9.21 19.76 20.03
C GLU A 230 -9.00 21.16 19.43
N THR A 231 -9.20 21.30 18.11
CA THR A 231 -9.10 22.59 17.41
C THR A 231 -10.22 23.55 17.82
N GLY A 232 -11.41 23.01 18.10
CA GLY A 232 -12.60 23.76 18.49
C GLY A 232 -12.72 24.06 19.99
N ASN A 233 -11.65 23.95 20.77
CA ASN A 233 -11.65 24.24 22.23
C ASN A 233 -11.98 25.71 22.59
N SER A 234 -12.37 26.52 21.60
CA SER A 234 -12.89 27.88 21.67
C SER A 234 -14.37 27.99 22.12
N GLY A 235 -15.04 26.89 22.48
CA GLY A 235 -16.37 26.94 23.11
C GLY A 235 -17.56 27.09 22.16
N PHE A 236 -17.46 26.58 20.93
CA PHE A 236 -18.61 26.49 20.03
C PHE A 236 -19.67 25.51 20.56
N LYS A 237 -20.95 25.71 20.22
CA LYS A 237 -22.03 24.76 20.54
C LYS A 237 -22.18 23.71 19.45
N THR A 238 -22.38 24.18 18.22
CA THR A 238 -22.40 23.36 17.00
C THR A 238 -21.62 24.06 15.90
N ALA A 239 -21.11 23.29 14.94
CA ALA A 239 -20.38 23.83 13.79
C ALA A 239 -20.56 22.96 12.55
N TRP A 240 -20.51 23.55 11.35
CA TRP A 240 -20.59 22.79 10.11
C TRP A 240 -19.38 21.90 9.90
N GLY A 241 -19.66 20.66 9.46
CA GLY A 241 -18.71 19.78 8.77
C GLY A 241 -18.96 19.75 7.26
N GLY A 242 -18.06 19.11 6.51
CA GLY A 242 -18.14 19.01 5.05
C GLY A 242 -19.14 17.99 4.51
N LEU A 243 -19.87 17.26 5.37
CA LEU A 243 -20.77 16.21 4.91
C LEU A 243 -22.14 16.78 4.51
N LYS A 244 -22.58 16.45 3.29
CA LYS A 244 -23.88 16.88 2.74
C LYS A 244 -24.61 15.75 2.04
N LYS A 245 -25.93 15.69 2.18
CA LYS A 245 -26.81 14.72 1.50
C LYS A 245 -27.14 15.19 0.09
N ASN A 246 -26.88 14.35 -0.89
CA ASN A 246 -27.31 14.58 -2.26
C ASN A 246 -28.79 14.21 -2.40
N LYS A 247 -29.67 15.20 -2.60
CA LYS A 247 -31.14 14.99 -2.74
C LYS A 247 -31.52 14.04 -3.86
N THR A 248 -30.76 14.02 -4.96
CA THR A 248 -31.09 13.19 -6.14
C THR A 248 -30.73 11.71 -5.94
N GLN A 249 -29.66 11.44 -5.19
CA GLN A 249 -29.16 10.07 -4.98
C GLN A 249 -29.51 9.51 -3.60
N GLY A 250 -29.97 10.34 -2.67
CA GLY A 250 -30.22 9.98 -1.28
C GLY A 250 -28.96 9.62 -0.48
N LYS A 251 -27.76 9.90 -1.01
CA LYS A 251 -26.48 9.50 -0.41
C LYS A 251 -25.75 10.68 0.23
N TRP A 252 -25.08 10.42 1.35
CA TRP A 252 -24.17 11.35 2.01
C TRP A 252 -22.83 11.39 1.29
N GLN A 253 -22.34 12.59 1.00
CA GLN A 253 -21.08 12.82 0.30
C GLN A 253 -20.33 13.98 0.96
N TRP A 254 -19.02 13.82 1.13
CA TRP A 254 -18.15 14.91 1.60
C TRP A 254 -17.98 15.97 0.51
N SER A 255 -17.83 17.22 0.92
CA SER A 255 -17.62 18.39 0.07
C SER A 255 -16.42 18.24 -0.88
N ASP A 256 -15.40 17.52 -0.45
CA ASP A 256 -14.16 17.24 -1.18
C ASP A 256 -14.25 16.00 -2.10
N GLN A 257 -15.42 15.34 -2.15
CA GLN A 257 -15.69 14.10 -2.90
C GLN A 257 -14.99 12.84 -2.35
N SER A 258 -14.44 12.90 -1.13
CA SER A 258 -13.86 11.75 -0.46
C SER A 258 -14.90 10.68 -0.11
N SER A 259 -14.42 9.45 0.12
CA SER A 259 -15.27 8.33 0.46
C SER A 259 -15.90 8.51 1.83
N CYS A 260 -17.22 8.40 1.89
CA CYS A 260 -17.97 8.53 3.11
C CYS A 260 -18.11 7.15 3.78
N SER A 261 -17.06 6.61 4.42
CA SER A 261 -17.12 5.31 5.14
C SER A 261 -17.30 5.49 6.65
N PHE A 262 -16.62 6.46 7.26
CA PHE A 262 -16.75 6.78 8.68
C PHE A 262 -18.07 7.51 8.96
N ARG A 263 -18.76 7.12 10.04
CA ARG A 263 -19.96 7.78 10.54
C ARG A 263 -19.86 7.96 12.04
N ASN A 264 -20.19 9.16 12.50
CA ASN A 264 -20.23 9.48 13.92
C ASN A 264 -21.54 10.20 14.26
N TRP A 265 -22.66 9.68 13.76
CA TRP A 265 -24.01 10.20 14.05
C TRP A 265 -24.36 10.07 15.52
N TYR A 266 -25.10 11.06 16.03
CA TYR A 266 -25.75 10.95 17.32
C TYR A 266 -26.84 9.87 17.26
N VAL A 267 -27.16 9.28 18.41
CA VAL A 267 -28.17 8.22 18.49
C VAL A 267 -29.51 8.78 18.00
N GLY A 268 -30.07 8.15 16.95
CA GLY A 268 -31.32 8.58 16.32
C GLY A 268 -31.13 9.42 15.05
N GLN A 269 -29.90 9.83 14.72
CA GLN A 269 -29.57 10.61 13.54
C GLN A 269 -29.02 9.76 12.38
N PRO A 270 -29.19 10.21 11.12
CA PRO A 270 -29.92 11.40 10.69
C PRO A 270 -31.45 11.17 10.65
N ASP A 271 -32.23 12.11 11.18
CA ASP A 271 -33.69 12.02 11.34
C ASP A 271 -34.48 12.87 10.32
N ASN A 272 -33.79 13.76 9.59
CA ASN A 272 -34.34 14.57 8.52
C ASN A 272 -35.61 15.35 8.93
N GLN A 273 -35.57 16.03 10.07
CA GLN A 273 -36.66 16.87 10.57
C GLN A 273 -37.13 17.87 9.51
N ASN A 274 -38.46 17.97 9.39
CA ASN A 274 -39.14 18.84 8.42
C ASN A 274 -38.75 18.58 6.96
N GLU A 275 -38.17 17.41 6.65
CA GLU A 275 -37.71 17.02 5.31
C GLU A 275 -36.70 18.00 4.67
N ASN A 276 -35.95 18.73 5.50
CA ASN A 276 -35.06 19.80 5.02
C ASN A 276 -33.73 19.86 5.77
N GLN A 277 -33.20 18.70 6.19
CA GLN A 277 -31.91 18.60 6.86
C GLN A 277 -30.96 17.76 5.99
N GLU A 278 -30.08 18.45 5.28
CA GLU A 278 -29.14 17.80 4.36
C GLU A 278 -27.68 18.12 4.65
N CYS A 279 -27.39 18.92 5.67
CA CYS A 279 -26.03 19.33 6.01
C CYS A 279 -25.67 18.86 7.41
N VAL A 280 -24.44 18.38 7.60
CA VAL A 280 -24.02 17.88 8.91
C VAL A 280 -23.46 18.99 9.78
N GLU A 281 -24.03 19.13 10.98
CA GLU A 281 -23.40 19.84 12.08
C GLU A 281 -22.73 18.87 13.06
N ILE A 282 -21.68 19.36 13.69
CA ILE A 282 -20.89 18.66 14.70
C ILE A 282 -21.19 19.32 16.04
N GLN A 283 -21.62 18.54 17.03
CA GLN A 283 -21.95 19.04 18.35
C GLN A 283 -20.74 18.96 19.29
N ASN A 284 -20.42 20.05 19.99
CA ASN A 284 -19.28 20.08 20.89
C ASN A 284 -19.51 19.20 22.14
N GLU A 285 -20.68 19.30 22.76
CA GLU A 285 -20.99 18.60 24.02
C GLU A 285 -20.95 17.07 23.89
N THR A 286 -21.40 16.55 22.75
CA THR A 286 -21.54 15.11 22.53
C THR A 286 -20.43 14.55 21.64
N SER A 287 -19.72 15.40 20.88
CA SER A 287 -18.77 15.00 19.83
C SER A 287 -19.42 14.11 18.75
N PHE A 288 -20.73 14.18 18.56
CA PHE A 288 -21.46 13.45 17.53
C PHE A 288 -22.06 14.40 16.50
N TRP A 289 -22.51 13.82 15.39
CA TRP A 289 -23.07 14.54 14.25
C TRP A 289 -24.59 14.55 14.29
N ASP A 290 -25.15 15.64 13.77
CA ASP A 290 -26.58 15.84 13.58
C ASP A 290 -26.83 16.37 12.17
N ASP A 291 -27.92 15.96 11.51
CA ASP A 291 -28.32 16.58 10.26
C ASP A 291 -29.13 17.84 10.52
N MET A 292 -28.80 18.91 9.81
CA MET A 292 -29.37 20.24 10.03
C MET A 292 -29.67 20.92 8.70
N ASN A 293 -30.56 21.91 8.78
CA ASN A 293 -30.97 22.72 7.65
C ASN A 293 -29.77 23.53 7.16
N CYS A 294 -29.37 23.33 5.90
CA CYS A 294 -28.20 23.94 5.29
C CYS A 294 -28.22 25.49 5.28
N GLU A 295 -29.40 26.09 5.44
CA GLU A 295 -29.60 27.54 5.48
C GLU A 295 -29.36 28.16 6.87
N GLU A 296 -29.16 27.33 7.91
CA GLU A 296 -28.76 27.82 9.23
C GLU A 296 -27.38 28.46 9.21
N LYS A 297 -27.19 29.49 10.01
CA LYS A 297 -25.93 30.24 10.08
C LYS A 297 -25.19 29.92 11.37
N ILE A 298 -24.25 28.98 11.29
CA ILE A 298 -23.42 28.55 12.41
C ILE A 298 -21.92 28.65 12.07
N PRO A 299 -21.03 28.58 13.06
CA PRO A 299 -19.59 28.45 12.84
C PRO A 299 -19.24 27.17 12.07
N PHE A 300 -18.00 27.02 11.62
CA PHE A 300 -17.63 25.89 10.76
C PHE A 300 -16.16 25.52 10.86
N PHE A 301 -15.87 24.26 10.56
CA PHE A 301 -14.50 23.76 10.45
C PHE A 301 -14.07 23.68 8.98
N CYS A 302 -12.93 24.28 8.67
CA CYS A 302 -12.21 24.00 7.43
C CYS A 302 -11.13 22.94 7.68
N HIS A 303 -10.72 22.23 6.63
CA HIS A 303 -9.46 21.47 6.65
C HIS A 303 -8.45 22.05 5.66
N HIS A 304 -7.18 21.80 5.91
CA HIS A 304 -6.10 22.01 4.97
C HIS A 304 -5.62 20.67 4.41
N ASP A 305 -5.47 20.61 3.09
CA ASP A 305 -4.65 19.60 2.44
C ASP A 305 -3.19 19.92 2.69
N HIS A 306 -2.40 18.88 2.97
CA HIS A 306 -0.95 18.98 3.07
C HIS A 306 -0.25 19.18 1.72
N LEU A 307 -0.99 19.37 0.63
CA LEU A 307 -0.46 19.35 -0.74
C LEU A 307 -0.87 20.59 -1.55
N ILE A 308 0.12 21.22 -2.18
CA ILE A 308 -0.05 22.34 -3.11
C ILE A 308 0.51 21.99 -4.49
N LEU A 309 -0.27 22.26 -5.54
CA LEU A 309 0.22 22.21 -6.92
C LEU A 309 0.89 23.53 -7.26
N ILE A 310 2.11 23.47 -7.78
CA ILE A 310 2.82 24.61 -8.34
C ILE A 310 2.74 24.52 -9.87
N ASP A 311 2.00 25.45 -10.48
CA ASP A 311 1.83 25.56 -11.94
C ASP A 311 3.01 26.32 -12.58
N GLU A 312 4.21 25.86 -12.30
CA GLU A 312 5.44 26.30 -12.96
C GLU A 312 6.14 25.11 -13.59
N ASN A 313 6.75 25.30 -14.76
CA ASN A 313 7.50 24.23 -15.43
C ASN A 313 8.94 24.25 -14.94
N LYS A 314 9.34 23.21 -14.21
CA LYS A 314 10.71 23.10 -13.65
C LYS A 314 11.25 21.69 -13.82
N THR A 315 12.57 21.59 -13.92
CA THR A 315 13.26 20.28 -13.77
C THR A 315 13.00 19.71 -12.38
N TRP A 316 13.20 18.40 -12.21
CA TRP A 316 12.91 17.78 -10.91
C TRP A 316 13.73 18.40 -9.77
N TRP A 317 15.00 18.73 -10.04
CA TRP A 317 15.88 19.38 -9.05
C TRP A 317 15.45 20.80 -8.70
N GLU A 318 15.05 21.59 -9.70
CA GLU A 318 14.53 22.95 -9.49
C GLU A 318 13.20 22.92 -8.74
N ALA A 319 12.30 21.99 -9.08
CA ALA A 319 11.04 21.77 -8.40
C ALA A 319 11.26 21.42 -6.91
N ARG A 320 12.18 20.49 -6.63
CA ARG A 320 12.56 20.14 -5.26
C ARG A 320 13.15 21.31 -4.50
N SER A 321 14.07 22.05 -5.13
CA SER A 321 14.66 23.25 -4.52
C SER A 321 13.58 24.28 -4.19
N TYR A 322 12.62 24.49 -5.10
CA TYR A 322 11.50 25.38 -4.87
C TYR A 322 10.65 24.92 -3.67
N CYS A 323 10.25 23.64 -3.64
CA CYS A 323 9.44 23.11 -2.54
C CYS A 323 10.16 23.25 -1.19
N ARG A 324 11.47 23.02 -1.12
CA ARG A 324 12.23 23.15 0.13
C ARG A 324 12.44 24.59 0.60
N GLN A 325 12.39 25.55 -0.33
CA GLN A 325 12.55 26.97 -0.02
C GLN A 325 11.23 27.64 0.40
N ASN A 326 10.11 27.22 -0.20
CA ASN A 326 8.81 27.87 -0.04
C ASN A 326 7.80 27.03 0.74
N HIS A 327 8.04 25.72 0.85
CA HIS A 327 7.17 24.72 1.49
C HIS A 327 8.06 23.71 2.24
N LYS A 328 7.63 22.44 2.37
CA LYS A 328 8.40 21.39 3.06
C LYS A 328 9.34 20.62 2.11
N ASP A 329 8.79 19.84 1.19
CA ASP A 329 9.54 19.12 0.14
C ASP A 329 8.58 18.69 -0.98
N LEU A 330 9.08 18.09 -2.07
CA LEU A 330 8.22 17.40 -3.02
C LEU A 330 7.40 16.31 -2.32
N VAL A 331 6.15 16.13 -2.75
CA VAL A 331 5.22 15.19 -2.12
C VAL A 331 5.72 13.74 -2.14
N SER A 332 5.58 13.07 -1.01
CA SER A 332 5.65 11.62 -0.90
C SER A 332 4.25 11.02 -0.92
N VAL A 333 4.08 9.92 -1.67
CA VAL A 333 2.79 9.23 -1.76
C VAL A 333 2.90 7.90 -1.03
N THR A 334 2.57 7.93 0.26
CA THR A 334 2.76 6.82 1.20
C THR A 334 1.50 5.98 1.42
N SER A 335 0.35 6.40 0.89
CA SER A 335 -0.93 5.70 1.01
C SER A 335 -1.88 6.03 -0.14
N GLU A 336 -2.93 5.22 -0.30
CA GLU A 336 -4.00 5.47 -1.27
C GLU A 336 -4.70 6.81 -1.03
N LYS A 337 -4.83 7.24 0.24
CA LYS A 337 -5.43 8.53 0.59
C LYS A 337 -4.60 9.70 0.07
N VAL A 338 -3.27 9.66 0.26
CA VAL A 338 -2.36 10.68 -0.27
C VAL A 338 -2.35 10.65 -1.80
N GLN A 339 -2.44 9.47 -2.41
CA GLN A 339 -2.57 9.32 -3.86
C GLN A 339 -3.81 10.06 -4.38
N ARG A 340 -4.99 9.87 -3.78
CA ARG A 340 -6.22 10.59 -4.18
C ARG A 340 -6.06 12.11 -4.10
N TRP A 341 -5.37 12.62 -3.09
CA TRP A 341 -5.08 14.06 -2.99
C TRP A 341 -4.16 14.52 -4.12
N VAL A 342 -3.09 13.78 -4.39
CA VAL A 342 -2.19 14.05 -5.53
C VAL A 342 -2.96 14.08 -6.85
N GLU A 343 -3.90 13.15 -7.06
CA GLU A 343 -4.74 13.10 -8.26
C GLU A 343 -5.62 14.34 -8.40
N ALA A 344 -6.28 14.75 -7.32
CA ALA A 344 -7.13 15.93 -7.29
C ALA A 344 -6.35 17.21 -7.63
N LYS A 345 -5.10 17.33 -7.15
CA LYS A 345 -4.20 18.44 -7.49
C LYS A 345 -3.72 18.32 -8.93
N ALA A 346 -3.23 17.16 -9.36
CA ALA A 346 -2.65 16.94 -10.68
C ALA A 346 -3.64 17.21 -11.82
N LYS A 347 -4.95 16.98 -11.63
CA LYS A 347 -5.99 17.33 -12.62
C LYS A 347 -5.98 18.80 -13.05
N ARG A 348 -5.47 19.70 -12.20
CA ARG A 348 -5.38 21.14 -12.46
C ARG A 348 -4.07 21.56 -13.14
N ALA A 349 -3.12 20.64 -13.28
CA ALA A 349 -1.82 20.92 -13.88
C ALA A 349 -1.93 21.17 -15.39
N SER A 350 -1.12 22.10 -15.89
CA SER A 350 -0.98 22.40 -17.31
C SER A 350 -0.19 21.32 -18.04
N THR A 351 0.79 20.69 -17.37
CA THR A 351 1.63 19.62 -17.92
C THR A 351 0.95 18.24 -17.91
N PRO A 352 1.29 17.32 -18.85
CA PRO A 352 0.69 15.99 -18.89
C PRO A 352 1.11 15.08 -17.72
N HIS A 353 2.24 15.41 -17.10
CA HIS A 353 2.80 14.75 -15.93
C HIS A 353 3.13 15.79 -14.86
N VAL A 354 3.15 15.38 -13.59
CA VAL A 354 3.42 16.27 -12.45
C VAL A 354 4.47 15.61 -11.55
N TRP A 355 5.53 16.34 -11.19
CA TRP A 355 6.60 15.77 -10.37
C TRP A 355 6.13 15.41 -8.97
N LEU A 356 6.62 14.25 -8.52
CA LEU A 356 6.56 13.77 -7.14
C LEU A 356 7.97 13.75 -6.54
N GLY A 357 8.07 13.52 -5.24
CA GLY A 357 9.34 13.35 -4.52
C GLY A 357 10.04 12.01 -4.75
N LEU A 358 9.64 11.24 -5.76
CA LEU A 358 10.14 9.89 -6.00
C LEU A 358 11.41 9.94 -6.85
N ARG A 359 12.48 9.31 -6.38
CA ARG A 359 13.77 9.28 -7.08
C ARG A 359 14.33 7.87 -7.14
N TYR A 360 14.95 7.52 -8.27
CA TYR A 360 15.62 6.25 -8.45
C TYR A 360 17.11 6.35 -8.12
N THR A 361 17.66 5.30 -7.50
CA THR A 361 19.12 5.15 -7.30
C THR A 361 19.62 3.88 -7.96
N CYS A 362 20.55 4.05 -8.90
CA CYS A 362 21.22 2.95 -9.60
C CYS A 362 22.05 2.06 -8.67
N THR A 363 22.67 2.65 -7.63
CA THR A 363 23.57 1.91 -6.73
C THR A 363 22.85 0.83 -5.95
N LEU A 364 21.62 1.11 -5.52
CA LEU A 364 20.82 0.19 -4.72
C LEU A 364 19.69 -0.44 -5.53
N ASN A 365 19.50 -0.02 -6.79
CA ASN A 365 18.38 -0.44 -7.63
C ASN A 365 17.02 -0.23 -6.93
N ILE A 366 16.81 0.92 -6.29
CA ILE A 366 15.57 1.23 -5.57
C ILE A 366 15.02 2.61 -5.96
N TRP A 367 13.70 2.72 -5.88
CA TRP A 367 12.99 3.98 -5.78
C TRP A 367 12.83 4.36 -4.31
N PHE A 368 12.95 5.65 -4.00
CA PHE A 368 12.76 6.16 -2.66
C PHE A 368 12.19 7.58 -2.67
N TRP A 369 11.47 7.94 -1.61
CA TRP A 369 10.98 9.29 -1.38
C TRP A 369 12.09 10.18 -0.84
N VAL A 370 12.32 11.33 -1.47
CA VAL A 370 13.41 12.25 -1.07
C VAL A 370 13.11 13.06 0.19
N SER A 371 11.86 12.99 0.67
CA SER A 371 11.46 13.43 2.01
C SER A 371 11.98 12.50 3.11
N GLY A 372 12.39 11.26 2.78
CA GLY A 372 12.78 10.23 3.73
C GLY A 372 11.61 9.35 4.19
N ASP A 373 10.41 9.57 3.66
CA ASP A 373 9.24 8.75 3.99
C ASP A 373 9.40 7.31 3.48
N PRO A 374 8.88 6.31 4.22
CA PRO A 374 8.96 4.93 3.80
C PRO A 374 8.14 4.70 2.53
N THR A 375 8.67 3.87 1.62
CA THR A 375 7.99 3.53 0.37
C THR A 375 7.06 2.35 0.62
N CYS A 376 5.93 2.60 1.28
CA CYS A 376 4.93 1.57 1.65
C CYS A 376 3.81 1.41 0.60
N TYR A 377 3.65 2.37 -0.30
CA TYR A 377 2.58 2.42 -1.30
C TYR A 377 3.17 2.62 -2.70
N HIS A 378 2.51 2.05 -3.70
CA HIS A 378 2.96 2.09 -5.10
C HIS A 378 1.75 2.22 -6.01
N ASN A 379 1.81 3.11 -7.01
CA ASN A 379 0.77 3.24 -8.04
C ASN A 379 1.38 3.37 -9.44
N TRP A 380 2.38 2.54 -9.75
CA TRP A 380 3.09 2.59 -11.04
C TRP A 380 2.21 2.19 -12.23
N ALA A 381 2.40 2.86 -13.35
CA ALA A 381 1.79 2.47 -14.62
C ALA A 381 2.40 1.13 -15.10
N PRO A 382 1.65 0.27 -15.80
CA PRO A 382 2.18 -0.98 -16.34
C PRO A 382 3.46 -0.75 -17.17
N GLY A 383 4.54 -1.44 -16.81
CA GLY A 383 5.85 -1.32 -17.47
C GLY A 383 6.72 -0.14 -16.98
N ASN A 384 6.26 0.68 -16.04
CA ASN A 384 7.06 1.70 -15.36
C ASN A 384 7.41 1.25 -13.94
N GLY A 385 8.63 1.53 -13.47
CA GLY A 385 9.01 1.38 -12.05
C GLY A 385 9.22 -0.05 -11.51
N THR A 386 9.05 -1.09 -12.33
CA THR A 386 9.17 -2.51 -11.93
C THR A 386 10.35 -3.26 -12.57
N PHE A 387 11.13 -2.60 -13.41
CA PHE A 387 12.35 -3.14 -14.01
C PHE A 387 13.55 -2.34 -13.55
N ALA A 388 14.73 -2.96 -13.50
CA ALA A 388 15.99 -2.23 -13.37
C ALA A 388 16.02 -1.21 -14.51
N GLU A 389 15.84 0.07 -14.17
CA GLU A 389 15.96 1.14 -15.15
C GLU A 389 17.38 1.06 -15.70
N GLU A 390 17.51 0.95 -17.03
CA GLU A 390 18.82 0.83 -17.66
C GLU A 390 19.66 2.06 -17.28
N CYS A 391 20.55 1.90 -16.29
CA CYS A 391 21.54 2.91 -15.91
C CYS A 391 22.66 3.00 -16.96
N GLY A 392 22.31 2.87 -18.23
CA GLY A 392 23.19 2.75 -19.38
C GLY A 392 23.94 4.04 -19.64
N GLY A 393 24.96 4.34 -18.83
CA GLY A 393 26.00 5.35 -19.06
C GLY A 393 25.57 6.81 -19.17
N THR A 394 24.28 7.11 -19.29
CA THR A 394 23.75 8.48 -19.39
C THR A 394 23.68 9.11 -18.01
N ARG A 395 24.23 10.32 -17.86
CA ARG A 395 24.23 11.13 -16.62
C ARG A 395 22.84 11.61 -16.16
N VAL A 396 21.78 11.14 -16.81
CA VAL A 396 20.42 11.64 -16.61
C VAL A 396 19.76 10.80 -15.53
N GLY A 397 19.35 11.43 -14.43
CA GLY A 397 18.67 10.75 -13.33
C GLY A 397 17.25 10.38 -13.73
N ARG A 398 16.70 9.32 -13.12
CA ARG A 398 15.27 8.98 -13.27
C ARG A 398 14.48 9.38 -12.03
N THR A 399 13.35 10.02 -12.27
CA THR A 399 12.47 10.59 -11.25
C THR A 399 11.03 10.22 -11.54
N GLY A 400 10.23 10.09 -10.48
CA GLY A 400 8.84 9.70 -10.60
C GLY A 400 7.93 10.91 -10.80
N ALA A 401 7.00 10.80 -11.73
CA ALA A 401 5.92 11.75 -11.94
C ALA A 401 4.57 11.03 -11.95
N VAL A 402 3.50 11.72 -11.55
CA VAL A 402 2.13 11.22 -11.71
C VAL A 402 1.55 11.68 -13.04
N GLN A 403 0.84 10.80 -13.73
CA GLN A 403 0.10 11.13 -14.94
C GLN A 403 -1.16 11.93 -14.60
N ARG A 404 -1.42 13.04 -15.32
CA ARG A 404 -2.65 13.83 -15.13
C ARG A 404 -3.93 13.04 -15.44
N GLY A 405 -3.87 12.12 -16.40
CA GLY A 405 -5.03 11.34 -16.86
C GLY A 405 -5.26 10.06 -16.07
N LEU A 406 -4.38 9.06 -16.23
CA LEU A 406 -4.49 7.74 -15.62
C LEU A 406 -4.08 7.72 -14.14
N HIS A 407 -3.52 8.82 -13.63
CA HIS A 407 -3.14 8.95 -12.22
C HIS A 407 -2.06 7.99 -11.73
N GLN A 408 -1.46 7.21 -12.64
CA GLN A 408 -0.39 6.29 -12.34
C GLN A 408 0.98 6.98 -12.38
N TRP A 409 1.95 6.40 -11.67
CA TRP A 409 3.32 6.89 -11.62
C TRP A 409 4.10 6.39 -12.83
N VAL A 410 4.92 7.27 -13.38
CA VAL A 410 5.82 7.00 -14.50
C VAL A 410 7.23 7.46 -14.19
N SER A 411 8.19 6.80 -14.82
CA SER A 411 9.61 7.12 -14.71
C SER A 411 9.99 8.06 -15.85
N LEU A 412 10.45 9.26 -15.50
CA LEU A 412 10.85 10.28 -16.47
C LEU A 412 12.29 10.75 -16.21
N PRO A 413 13.00 11.24 -17.25
CA PRO A 413 14.27 11.94 -17.07
C PRO A 413 14.13 13.15 -16.14
N ASP A 414 15.08 13.34 -15.22
CA ASP A 414 15.08 14.48 -14.28
C ASP A 414 15.24 15.85 -14.94
N THR A 415 15.57 15.86 -16.24
CA THR A 415 15.68 17.02 -17.13
C THR A 415 14.35 17.52 -17.69
N GLU A 416 13.28 16.72 -17.62
CA GLU A 416 11.95 17.16 -18.09
C GLU A 416 11.44 18.34 -17.25
N GLN A 417 10.72 19.27 -17.86
CA GLN A 417 10.15 20.42 -17.17
C GLN A 417 8.65 20.24 -16.97
N LEU A 418 8.24 20.00 -15.73
CA LEU A 418 6.85 19.69 -15.36
C LEU A 418 6.37 20.61 -14.24
N ASN A 419 5.05 20.74 -14.11
CA ASN A 419 4.45 21.18 -12.85
C ASN A 419 4.78 20.17 -11.74
N PHE A 420 4.63 20.58 -10.49
CA PHE A 420 5.06 19.76 -9.37
C PHE A 420 4.21 19.99 -8.13
N ILE A 421 4.12 18.98 -7.28
CA ILE A 421 3.35 19.06 -6.03
C ILE A 421 4.30 19.09 -4.85
N CYS A 422 4.16 20.12 -4.01
CA CYS A 422 4.87 20.22 -2.76
C CYS A 422 3.98 19.74 -1.61
N SER A 423 4.60 19.15 -0.60
CA SER A 423 4.04 19.08 0.74
C SER A 423 4.21 20.43 1.43
N VAL A 424 3.20 20.89 2.16
CA VAL A 424 3.22 22.12 2.96
C VAL A 424 3.46 21.85 4.44
#